data_AF-A0A2S2P8R2-F1
#
_entry.id   AF-A0A2S2P8R2-F1
#
_cell.length_a   1.000
_cell.length_b   1.000
_cell.length_c   1.000
_cell.angle_alpha   90.00
_cell.angle_beta   90.00
_cell.angle_gamma   90.00
#
_symmetry.space_group_name_H-M   'P 1'
#
loop_
_entity.id
_entity.type
_entity.pdbx_description
1 polymer ?
#
loop_
_entity_poly.entity_id
_entity_poly.type
_entity_poly.pdbx_seq_one_letter_code
_entity_poly.pdbx_strand_id
1 'polypeptide(L)'
;MFVPQNKTLNDLLAQNDKVNYSLRRRIYDTERIKNELKWQKWNMLTDKEKFLKEIEKLENALYRKLNPKMLVETRCEERLYRAGIELCLDKTTVGLQKEHFQLNNTIKVLNDKLNQTKALHNILIEQINVLDEQLKNKTHALNVDRKCLEYRVQLDNRSYNL
;
A
#
# COMPACT_ATOMS: atom_id res chain seq x y z
N MET A 1 -43.97 -32.50 -39.07
CA MET A 1 -44.00 -32.01 -37.67
C MET A 1 -42.63 -32.03 -36.96
N PHE A 2 -41.60 -32.68 -37.53
CA PHE A 2 -40.28 -32.91 -36.87
C PHE A 2 -39.28 -31.74 -37.00
N VAL A 3 -39.40 -30.91 -38.04
CA VAL A 3 -38.44 -29.81 -38.33
C VAL A 3 -38.44 -28.70 -37.28
N PRO A 4 -39.59 -28.22 -36.76
CA PRO A 4 -39.61 -27.19 -35.72
C PRO A 4 -38.96 -27.67 -34.41
N GLN A 5 -39.18 -28.94 -34.03
CA GLN A 5 -38.64 -29.54 -32.80
C GLN A 5 -37.10 -29.63 -32.84
N ASN A 6 -36.55 -30.11 -33.96
CA ASN A 6 -35.10 -30.17 -34.16
C ASN A 6 -34.45 -28.78 -34.15
N LYS A 7 -35.12 -27.78 -34.74
CA LYS A 7 -34.64 -26.40 -34.71
C LYS A 7 -34.59 -25.87 -33.28
N THR A 8 -35.66 -26.03 -32.51
CA THR A 8 -35.68 -25.61 -31.10
C THR A 8 -34.65 -26.33 -30.25
N LEU A 9 -34.40 -27.62 -30.49
CA LEU A 9 -33.35 -28.37 -29.80
C LEU A 9 -31.97 -27.75 -30.09
N ASN A 10 -31.65 -27.56 -31.37
CA ASN A 10 -30.38 -26.96 -31.79
C ASN A 10 -30.18 -25.55 -31.21
N ASP A 11 -31.23 -24.73 -31.18
CA ASP A 11 -31.19 -23.39 -30.59
C ASP A 11 -30.89 -23.45 -29.08
N LEU A 12 -31.50 -24.38 -28.34
CA LEU A 12 -31.21 -24.59 -26.90
C LEU A 12 -29.78 -25.09 -26.67
N LEU A 13 -29.28 -25.99 -27.51
CA LEU A 13 -27.91 -26.49 -27.43
C LEU A 13 -26.89 -25.37 -27.67
N ALA A 14 -27.10 -24.56 -28.70
CA ALA A 14 -26.27 -23.41 -29.02
C ALA A 14 -26.30 -22.35 -27.89
N GLN A 15 -27.47 -22.12 -27.29
CA GLN A 15 -27.59 -21.24 -26.14
C GLN A 15 -26.81 -21.76 -24.93
N ASN A 16 -26.85 -23.06 -24.65
CA ASN A 16 -26.07 -23.67 -23.57
C ASN A 16 -24.58 -23.48 -23.79
N ASP A 17 -24.08 -23.77 -25.00
CA ASP A 17 -22.68 -23.64 -25.37
C ASP A 17 -22.20 -22.18 -25.27
N LYS A 18 -23.03 -21.23 -25.71
CA LYS A 18 -22.76 -19.79 -25.57
C LYS A 18 -22.61 -19.37 -24.11
N VAL A 19 -23.49 -19.85 -23.22
CA VAL A 19 -23.41 -19.52 -21.79
C VAL A 19 -22.18 -20.17 -21.16
N ASN A 20 -21.90 -21.45 -21.45
CA ASN A 20 -20.71 -22.14 -20.95
C ASN A 20 -19.42 -21.43 -21.37
N TYR A 21 -19.33 -21.00 -22.64
CA TYR A 21 -18.22 -20.20 -23.14
C TYR A 21 -18.07 -18.88 -22.38
N SER A 22 -19.18 -18.14 -22.19
CA SER A 22 -19.16 -16.87 -21.47
C SER A 22 -18.70 -17.03 -20.02
N LEU A 23 -19.10 -18.12 -19.36
CA LEU A 23 -18.72 -18.43 -17.98
C LEU A 23 -17.23 -18.80 -17.88
N ARG A 24 -16.72 -19.63 -18.80
CA ARG A 24 -15.27 -19.94 -18.88
C ARG A 24 -14.44 -18.67 -19.09
N ARG A 25 -14.89 -17.78 -19.97
CA ARG A 25 -14.22 -16.48 -20.20
C ARG A 25 -14.23 -15.63 -18.92
N ARG A 26 -15.37 -15.51 -18.23
CA ARG A 26 -15.47 -14.75 -16.98
C ARG A 26 -14.56 -15.32 -15.87
N ILE A 27 -14.48 -16.65 -15.76
CA ILE A 27 -13.56 -17.33 -14.83
C ILE A 27 -12.13 -16.94 -15.13
N TYR A 28 -11.70 -17.05 -16.40
CA TYR A 28 -10.36 -16.66 -16.83
C TYR A 28 -10.04 -15.19 -16.51
N ASP A 29 -10.93 -14.27 -16.88
CA ASP A 29 -10.74 -12.84 -16.64
C ASP A 29 -10.67 -12.52 -15.13
N THR A 30 -11.52 -13.16 -14.33
CA THR A 30 -11.54 -12.98 -12.87
C THR A 30 -10.28 -13.53 -12.22
N GLU A 31 -9.78 -14.67 -12.68
CA GLU A 31 -8.53 -15.27 -12.21
C GLU A 31 -7.31 -14.41 -12.57
N ARG A 32 -7.27 -13.86 -13.80
CA ARG A 32 -6.24 -12.90 -14.21
C ARG A 32 -6.24 -11.67 -13.30
N ILE A 33 -7.39 -11.04 -13.10
CA ILE A 33 -7.53 -9.86 -12.21
C ILE A 33 -7.10 -10.20 -10.78
N LYS A 34 -7.51 -11.36 -10.27
CA LYS A 34 -7.11 -11.81 -8.92
C LYS A 34 -5.58 -11.95 -8.80
N ASN A 35 -4.91 -12.48 -9.82
CA ASN A 35 -3.46 -12.62 -9.81
C ASN A 35 -2.76 -11.25 -9.85
N GLU A 36 -3.29 -10.31 -10.62
CA GLU A 36 -2.77 -8.94 -10.67
C GLU A 36 -2.94 -8.21 -9.32
N LEU A 37 -4.11 -8.35 -8.67
CA LEU A 37 -4.34 -7.80 -7.33
C LEU A 37 -3.39 -8.40 -6.29
N LYS A 38 -3.08 -9.71 -6.38
CA LYS A 38 -2.08 -10.36 -5.50
C LYS A 38 -0.69 -9.78 -5.70
N TRP A 39 -0.30 -9.55 -6.95
CA TRP A 39 1.00 -8.95 -7.28
C TRP A 39 1.08 -7.51 -6.76
N GLN A 40 0.04 -6.71 -6.96
CA GLN A 40 -0.05 -5.36 -6.40
C GLN A 40 0.08 -5.38 -4.87
N LYS A 41 -0.66 -6.26 -4.20
CA LYS A 41 -0.57 -6.42 -2.73
C LYS A 41 0.84 -6.76 -2.27
N TRP A 42 1.52 -7.66 -2.97
CA TRP A 42 2.90 -8.06 -2.65
C TRP A 42 3.89 -6.89 -2.76
N ASN A 43 3.78 -6.07 -3.82
CA ASN A 43 4.59 -4.86 -3.95
C ASN A 43 4.33 -3.89 -2.78
N MET A 44 3.05 -3.67 -2.44
CA MET A 44 2.69 -2.74 -1.36
C MET A 44 3.15 -3.22 0.02
N LEU A 45 3.15 -4.53 0.28
CA LEU A 45 3.75 -5.08 1.50
C LEU A 45 5.26 -4.85 1.55
N THR A 46 5.93 -4.95 0.41
CA THR A 46 7.36 -4.65 0.29
C THR A 46 7.63 -3.17 0.54
N ASP A 47 6.82 -2.28 -0.02
CA ASP A 47 6.93 -0.84 0.21
C ASP A 47 6.60 -0.46 1.66
N LYS A 48 5.66 -1.16 2.30
CA LYS A 48 5.35 -1.00 3.72
C LYS A 48 6.59 -1.23 4.59
N GLU A 49 7.36 -2.28 4.31
CA GLU A 49 8.61 -2.55 5.03
C GLU A 49 9.67 -1.47 4.79
N LYS A 50 9.78 -0.95 3.55
CA LYS A 50 10.68 0.17 3.24
C LYS A 50 10.30 1.42 4.03
N PHE A 51 9.01 1.74 4.14
CA PHE A 51 8.55 2.89 4.91
C PHE A 51 8.85 2.73 6.41
N LEU A 52 8.68 1.54 6.98
CA LEU A 52 9.06 1.29 8.38
C LEU A 52 10.55 1.56 8.62
N LYS A 53 11.42 1.06 7.73
CA LYS A 53 12.86 1.32 7.80
C LYS A 53 13.19 2.81 7.65
N GLU A 54 12.47 3.54 6.80
CA GLU A 54 12.67 4.98 6.64
C GLU A 54 12.21 5.76 7.88
N ILE A 55 11.08 5.38 8.49
CA ILE A 55 10.61 5.96 9.76
C ILE A 55 11.68 5.78 10.84
N GLU A 56 12.19 4.56 11.02
CA GLU A 56 13.24 4.26 12.00
C GLU A 56 14.51 5.08 11.73
N LYS A 57 14.92 5.22 10.47
CA LYS A 57 16.07 6.06 10.09
C LYS A 57 15.85 7.54 10.45
N LEU A 58 14.66 8.08 10.21
CA LEU A 58 14.33 9.47 10.51
C LEU A 58 14.27 9.71 12.03
N GLU A 59 13.71 8.78 12.79
CA GLU A 59 13.68 8.84 14.26
C GLU A 59 15.10 8.78 14.84
N ASN A 60 15.95 7.88 14.33
CA ASN A 60 17.36 7.82 14.71
C ASN A 60 18.12 9.10 14.32
N ALA A 61 17.83 9.69 13.16
CA ALA A 61 18.44 10.96 12.75
C ALA A 61 18.04 12.11 13.69
N LEU A 62 16.77 12.17 14.10
CA LEU A 62 16.28 13.14 15.10
C LEU A 62 16.98 12.93 16.46
N TYR A 63 17.05 11.69 16.93
CA TYR A 63 17.71 11.36 18.18
C TYR A 63 19.18 11.83 18.19
N ARG A 64 19.91 11.60 17.09
CA ARG A 64 21.30 12.07 16.93
C ARG A 64 21.44 13.60 16.94
N LYS A 65 20.38 14.36 16.65
CA LYS A 65 20.38 15.84 16.70
C LYS A 65 20.07 16.40 18.08
N LEU A 66 19.61 15.58 19.03
CA LEU A 66 19.29 16.02 20.39
C LEU A 66 20.55 16.50 21.13
N ASN A 67 21.59 15.66 21.20
CA ASN A 67 22.84 15.98 21.89
C ASN A 67 23.53 17.28 21.39
N PRO A 68 23.76 17.48 20.08
CA PRO A 68 24.37 18.72 19.61
C PRO A 68 23.48 19.94 19.88
N LYS A 69 22.15 19.79 19.83
CA LYS A 69 21.23 20.86 20.19
C LYS A 69 21.37 21.25 21.67
N MET A 70 21.32 20.28 22.58
CA MET A 70 21.51 20.52 24.01
C MET A 70 22.87 21.18 24.30
N LEU A 71 23.93 20.70 23.65
CA LEU A 71 25.26 21.26 23.83
C LEU A 71 25.34 22.74 23.42
N VAL A 72 24.73 23.11 22.29
CA VAL A 72 24.68 24.50 21.83
C VAL A 72 23.82 25.35 22.76
N GLU A 73 22.68 24.85 23.22
CA GLU A 73 21.80 25.54 24.17
C GLU A 73 22.53 25.80 25.50
N THR A 74 23.16 24.79 26.10
CA THR A 74 23.96 24.94 27.33
C THR A 74 25.10 25.94 27.14
N ARG A 75 25.85 25.86 26.02
CA ARG A 75 26.92 26.82 25.72
C ARG A 75 26.41 28.25 25.52
N CYS A 76 25.24 28.42 24.93
CA CYS A 76 24.60 29.73 24.81
C CYS A 76 24.22 30.26 26.20
N GLU A 77 23.67 29.42 27.06
CA GLU A 77 23.25 29.78 28.42
C GLU A 77 24.45 30.17 29.29
N GLU A 78 25.52 29.37 29.30
CA GLU A 78 26.76 29.65 30.04
C GLU A 78 27.34 31.04 29.71
N ARG A 79 27.16 31.50 28.47
CA ARG A 79 27.66 32.81 28.02
C ARG A 79 26.80 33.99 28.50
N LEU A 80 25.56 33.75 28.91
CA LEU A 80 24.70 34.79 29.51
C LEU A 80 25.20 35.20 30.89
N TYR A 81 25.95 34.34 31.59
CA TYR A 81 26.47 34.61 32.93
C TYR A 81 27.81 35.39 32.94
N ARG A 82 28.34 35.77 31.78
CA ARG A 82 29.58 36.56 31.70
C ARG A 82 29.36 38.00 32.15
N ALA A 83 30.32 38.56 32.86
CA ALA A 83 30.23 39.91 33.42
C ALA A 83 31.24 40.88 32.79
N GLY A 84 30.89 42.18 32.82
CA GLY A 84 31.79 43.26 32.42
C GLY A 84 32.22 43.19 30.95
N ILE A 85 33.53 43.27 30.70
CA ILE A 85 34.13 43.36 29.37
C ILE A 85 34.00 42.04 28.59
N GLU A 86 33.83 40.91 29.29
CA GLU A 86 33.64 39.60 28.68
C GLU A 86 32.24 39.39 28.09
N LEU A 87 31.27 40.26 28.43
CA LEU A 87 29.95 40.30 27.82
C LEU A 87 30.02 41.02 26.46
N CYS A 88 30.71 40.41 25.51
CA CYS A 88 30.89 40.95 24.18
C CYS A 88 30.33 39.99 23.11
N LEU A 89 29.86 40.57 21.99
CA LEU A 89 29.38 39.83 20.83
C LEU A 89 30.58 39.34 19.99
N ASP A 90 31.31 38.37 20.52
CA ASP A 90 32.44 37.77 19.84
C ASP A 90 32.01 36.81 18.71
N LYS A 91 33.00 36.37 17.93
CA LYS A 91 32.79 35.41 16.83
C LYS A 91 32.15 34.10 17.32
N THR A 92 32.44 33.68 18.55
CA THR A 92 31.91 32.44 19.13
C THR A 92 30.41 32.55 19.39
N THR A 93 29.93 33.66 19.96
CA THR A 93 28.50 33.90 20.21
C THR A 93 27.71 33.88 18.89
N VAL A 94 28.22 34.54 17.85
CA VAL A 94 27.59 34.52 16.51
C VAL A 94 27.59 33.10 15.92
N GLY A 95 28.70 32.36 16.07
CA GLY A 95 28.81 30.97 15.63
C GLY A 95 27.78 30.05 16.28
N LEU A 96 27.62 30.13 17.61
CA LEU A 96 26.65 29.35 18.37
C LEU A 96 25.21 29.68 17.98
N GLN A 97 24.86 30.96 17.80
CA GLN A 97 23.53 31.36 17.33
C GLN A 97 23.21 30.79 15.95
N LYS A 98 24.19 30.82 15.03
CA LYS A 98 24.04 30.24 13.69
C LYS A 98 23.88 28.73 13.76
N GLU A 99 24.68 28.04 14.55
CA GLU A 99 24.59 26.59 14.75
C GLU A 99 23.23 26.20 15.35
N HIS A 100 22.76 26.92 16.37
CA HIS A 100 21.44 26.72 16.98
C HIS A 100 20.31 26.86 15.95
N PHE A 101 20.35 27.91 15.13
CA PHE A 101 19.39 28.12 14.05
C PHE A 101 19.41 26.98 13.02
N GLN A 102 20.60 26.54 12.59
CA GLN A 102 20.76 25.44 11.65
C GLN A 102 20.25 24.10 12.22
N LEU A 103 20.53 23.82 13.49
CA LEU A 103 20.04 22.62 14.17
C LEU A 103 18.52 22.63 14.28
N ASN A 104 17.90 23.75 14.65
CA ASN A 104 16.45 23.88 14.72
C ASN A 104 15.78 23.68 13.35
N ASN A 105 16.32 24.29 12.29
CA ASN A 105 15.82 24.08 10.94
C ASN A 105 15.95 22.61 10.51
N THR A 106 17.09 21.99 10.79
CA THR A 106 17.32 20.58 10.45
C THR A 106 16.32 19.67 11.18
N ILE A 107 16.11 19.89 12.48
CA ILE A 107 15.14 19.15 13.29
C ILE A 107 13.72 19.34 12.76
N LYS A 108 13.35 20.57 12.38
CA LYS A 108 12.03 20.86 11.79
C LYS A 108 11.83 20.07 10.49
N VAL A 109 12.79 20.14 9.56
CA VAL A 109 12.72 19.40 8.29
C VAL A 109 12.64 17.89 8.51
N LEU A 110 13.41 17.35 9.45
CA LEU A 110 13.36 15.93 9.79
C LEU A 110 12.00 15.52 10.37
N ASN A 111 11.42 16.32 11.27
CA ASN A 111 10.09 16.08 11.81
C ASN A 111 9.00 16.16 10.74
N ASP A 112 9.04 17.17 9.86
CA ASP A 112 8.09 17.32 8.75
C ASP A 112 8.14 16.08 7.84
N LYS A 113 9.36 15.63 7.49
CA LYS A 113 9.54 14.42 6.67
C LYS A 113 9.09 13.16 7.41
N LEU A 114 9.34 13.03 8.70
CA LEU A 114 8.87 11.91 9.53
C LEU A 114 7.35 11.84 9.54
N ASN A 115 6.67 12.97 9.76
CA ASN A 115 5.21 13.06 9.78
C ASN A 115 4.61 12.70 8.41
N GLN A 116 5.20 13.22 7.33
CA GLN A 116 4.79 12.86 5.96
C GLN A 116 4.95 11.35 5.71
N THR A 117 6.09 10.78 6.11
CA THR A 117 6.38 9.35 5.92
C THR A 117 5.41 8.47 6.72
N LYS A 118 5.10 8.84 7.97
CA LYS A 118 4.09 8.18 8.80
C LYS A 118 2.68 8.27 8.19
N ALA A 119 2.30 9.43 7.65
CA ALA A 119 1.03 9.59 6.97
C ALA A 119 0.91 8.70 5.72
N LEU A 120 1.96 8.66 4.88
CA LEU A 120 2.02 7.78 3.71
C LEU A 120 1.96 6.30 4.11
N HIS A 121 2.64 5.92 5.19
CA HIS A 121 2.58 4.55 5.71
C HIS A 121 1.15 4.15 6.12
N ASN A 122 0.40 5.05 6.76
CA ASN A 122 -1.00 4.79 7.14
C ASN A 122 -1.90 4.62 5.90
N ILE A 123 -1.76 5.52 4.92
CA ILE A 123 -2.50 5.41 3.64
C ILE A 123 -2.19 4.07 2.96
N LEU A 124 -0.93 3.63 2.98
CA LEU A 124 -0.54 2.35 2.39
C LEU A 124 -1.21 1.16 3.10
N ILE A 125 -1.31 1.20 4.43
CA ILE A 125 -2.04 0.18 5.21
C ILE A 125 -3.51 0.13 4.81
N GLU A 126 -4.16 1.28 4.70
CA GLU A 126 -5.56 1.36 4.28
C GLU A 126 -5.77 0.77 2.87
N GLN A 127 -4.88 1.10 1.93
CA GLN A 127 -4.96 0.56 0.58
C GLN A 127 -4.73 -0.97 0.54
N ILE A 128 -3.82 -1.50 1.37
CA ILE A 128 -3.63 -2.95 1.51
C ILE A 128 -4.92 -3.62 2.00
N ASN A 129 -5.63 -3.02 2.96
CA ASN A 129 -6.92 -3.54 3.44
C ASN A 129 -7.98 -3.55 2.34
N VAL A 130 -8.04 -2.50 1.51
CA VAL A 130 -8.93 -2.44 0.35
C VAL A 130 -8.61 -3.55 -0.65
N LEU A 131 -7.32 -3.79 -0.94
CA LEU A 131 -6.91 -4.89 -1.82
C LEU A 131 -7.29 -6.26 -1.24
N ASP A 132 -7.23 -6.43 0.08
CA ASP A 132 -7.65 -7.66 0.75
C ASP A 132 -9.13 -7.94 0.59
N GLU A 133 -9.97 -6.92 0.75
CA GLU A 133 -11.40 -7.04 0.51
C GLU A 133 -11.68 -7.36 -0.97
N GLN A 134 -11.01 -6.68 -1.89
CA GLN A 134 -11.15 -6.96 -3.32
C GLN A 134 -10.73 -8.40 -3.67
N LEU A 135 -9.63 -8.89 -3.12
CA LEU A 135 -9.16 -10.27 -3.31
C LEU A 135 -10.16 -11.29 -2.75
N LYS A 136 -10.75 -11.01 -1.59
CA LYS A 136 -11.82 -11.84 -1.01
C LYS A 136 -13.03 -11.89 -1.95
N ASN A 137 -13.47 -10.73 -2.45
CA ASN A 137 -14.61 -10.63 -3.37
C ASN A 137 -14.35 -11.36 -4.70
N LYS A 138 -13.17 -11.18 -5.31
CA LYS A 138 -12.79 -11.91 -6.54
C LYS A 138 -12.66 -13.41 -6.31
N THR A 139 -12.15 -13.82 -5.15
CA THR A 139 -12.05 -15.24 -4.80
C THR A 139 -13.43 -15.86 -4.61
N HIS A 140 -14.36 -15.14 -3.97
CA HIS A 140 -15.74 -15.59 -3.82
C HIS A 140 -16.44 -15.70 -5.17
N ALA A 141 -16.40 -14.65 -6.00
CA ALA A 141 -16.99 -14.65 -7.34
C ALA A 141 -16.44 -15.79 -8.21
N LEU A 142 -15.12 -16.00 -8.21
CA LEU A 142 -14.49 -17.09 -8.95
C LEU A 142 -14.97 -18.48 -8.47
N ASN A 143 -15.15 -18.66 -7.17
CA ASN A 143 -15.65 -19.93 -6.61
C ASN A 143 -17.10 -20.19 -7.03
N VAL A 144 -17.95 -19.16 -6.96
CA VAL A 144 -19.35 -19.27 -7.44
C VAL A 144 -19.38 -19.63 -8.93
N ASP A 145 -18.58 -18.94 -9.75
CA ASP A 145 -18.54 -19.18 -11.19
C ASP A 145 -18.05 -20.59 -11.54
N ARG A 146 -17.02 -21.09 -10.84
CA ARG A 146 -16.52 -22.46 -11.00
C ARG A 146 -17.60 -23.48 -10.66
N LYS A 147 -18.28 -23.33 -9.52
CA LYS A 147 -19.40 -24.20 -9.13
C LYS A 147 -20.54 -24.16 -10.14
N CYS A 148 -20.91 -22.98 -10.63
CA CYS A 148 -21.93 -22.85 -11.68
C CYS A 148 -21.54 -23.62 -12.94
N LEU A 149 -20.27 -23.58 -13.35
CA LEU A 149 -19.79 -24.32 -14.52
C LEU A 149 -19.83 -25.83 -14.25
N GLU A 150 -19.39 -26.28 -13.08
CA GLU A 150 -19.44 -27.68 -12.66
C GLU A 150 -20.88 -28.23 -12.69
N TYR A 151 -21.85 -27.53 -12.10
CA TYR A 151 -23.25 -27.94 -12.15
C TYR A 151 -23.79 -28.01 -13.58
N ARG A 152 -23.42 -27.06 -14.45
CA ARG A 152 -23.85 -27.09 -15.86
C ARG A 152 -23.27 -28.27 -16.62
N VAL A 153 -22.03 -28.67 -16.32
CA VAL A 153 -21.41 -29.87 -16.90
C VAL A 153 -22.13 -31.14 -16.42
N GLN A 154 -22.48 -31.22 -15.13
CA GLN A 154 -23.22 -32.36 -14.57
C GLN A 154 -24.62 -32.52 -15.17
N LEU A 155 -25.29 -31.40 -15.47
CA LEU A 155 -26.62 -31.37 -16.07
C LEU A 155 -26.59 -31.55 -17.60
N ASP A 156 -25.41 -31.60 -18.23
CA ASP A 156 -25.31 -31.81 -19.66
C ASP A 156 -25.46 -33.30 -20.01
N ASN A 157 -26.68 -33.68 -20.40
CA ASN A 157 -27.05 -35.04 -20.81
C ASN A 157 -26.32 -35.54 -22.07
N ARG A 158 -25.56 -34.69 -22.77
CA ARG A 158 -24.65 -35.13 -23.85
C ARG A 158 -23.53 -36.03 -23.33
N SER A 159 -23.18 -35.90 -22.05
CA SER A 159 -22.11 -36.66 -21.38
C SER A 159 -22.47 -38.14 -21.13
N TYR A 160 -23.78 -38.47 -21.12
CA TYR A 160 -24.31 -39.81 -20.80
C TYR A 160 -24.71 -40.64 -22.03
N ASN A 161 -24.53 -40.10 -23.25
CA ASN A 161 -24.90 -40.76 -24.52
C ASN A 161 -23.68 -41.16 -25.38
N LEU A 162 -22.52 -41.33 -24.73
CA LEU A 162 -21.32 -42.01 -25.25
C LEU A 162 -21.11 -43.27 -24.41
#